data_AF-A0A9D5T5C0-F1
#
_entry.id   AF-A0A9D5T5C0-F1
#
_cell.length_a   1.000
_cell.length_b   1.000
_cell.length_c   1.000
_cell.angle_alpha   90.00
_cell.angle_beta   90.00
_cell.angle_gamma   90.00
#
_symmetry.space_group_name_H-M   'P 1'
#
loop_
_entity.id
_entity.type
_entity.pdbx_description
1 polymer ?
#
loop_
_entity_poly.entity_id
_entity_poly.type
_entity_poly.pdbx_seq_one_letter_code
_entity_poly.pdbx_strand_id
1 'polypeptide(L)'
;MPMNSHLPVRLKAETKFKKVLIMQQFKNGDRVVFLGDSIIGCSRIATLTAECYHRLFPDRKVYFFNCGAAGGDTVFGLKILEEDVFACNPTHVVLAYGTNDSWRWCLNDRRHKERYDLLKEKYHLFKENLQKLCKIITDKGINLILCTPLPYDEYTTKETDALKGGYALLAEYANTVREVAKDQNIPFCDIYEGIVEIMQNQDENIFSSDRIHPTEHGGYLMTKIFLNSQGIDIGEEKPLPEYIQKWHTAVCDFRKLYTAENMLKLGADKPVAERIKKAKEILENPNTSEWYLSLAKNYLKNKETQTETLKHITKLYEQTVLEQEI
;
A
#
# COMPACT_ATOMS: atom_id res chain seq x y z
N MET A 1 44.54 5.41 26.60
CA MET A 1 44.68 5.17 25.13
C MET A 1 43.30 4.82 24.59
N PRO A 2 42.76 5.54 23.61
CA PRO A 2 41.48 5.18 23.02
C PRO A 2 41.68 3.98 22.09
N MET A 3 40.88 2.92 22.29
CA MET A 3 40.80 1.80 21.36
C MET A 3 40.01 2.25 20.13
N ASN A 4 40.69 2.32 18.99
CA ASN A 4 40.07 2.47 17.68
C ASN A 4 39.13 1.28 17.41
N SER A 5 37.82 1.52 17.37
CA SER A 5 36.86 0.63 16.74
C SER A 5 36.90 0.87 15.23
N HIS A 6 37.72 0.08 14.53
CA HIS A 6 37.70 0.03 13.08
C HIS A 6 36.39 -0.63 12.61
N LEU A 7 35.39 0.19 12.29
CA LEU A 7 34.30 -0.18 11.38
C LEU A 7 34.92 -0.60 10.03
N PRO A 8 34.55 -1.77 9.47
CA PRO A 8 35.14 -2.22 8.22
C PRO A 8 34.75 -1.29 7.06
N VAL A 9 35.78 -0.98 6.29
CA VAL A 9 35.84 -0.32 4.98
C VAL A 9 34.49 -0.23 4.25
N ARG A 10 33.99 1.00 4.08
CA ARG A 10 32.93 1.34 3.12
C ARG A 10 33.36 0.89 1.73
N LEU A 11 32.83 -0.24 1.27
CA LEU A 11 32.72 -0.51 -0.16
C LEU A 11 31.80 0.58 -0.73
N LYS A 12 32.39 1.57 -1.42
CA LYS A 12 31.63 2.37 -2.38
C LYS A 12 31.16 1.37 -3.45
N ALA A 13 29.97 0.82 -3.28
CA ALA A 13 29.25 0.24 -4.38
C ALA A 13 29.04 1.40 -5.37
N GLU A 14 29.79 1.40 -6.47
CA GLU A 14 29.37 2.14 -7.64
C GLU A 14 28.01 1.58 -8.02
N THR A 15 26.96 2.31 -7.68
CA THR A 15 25.58 1.99 -8.07
C THR A 15 25.54 2.06 -9.59
N LYS A 16 25.81 0.92 -10.24
CA LYS A 16 25.43 0.71 -11.62
C LYS A 16 23.90 0.65 -11.63
N PHE A 17 23.26 1.82 -11.68
CA PHE A 17 21.91 1.97 -12.18
C PHE A 17 21.89 1.42 -13.60
N LYS A 18 21.70 0.10 -13.74
CA LYS A 18 21.32 -0.52 -14.99
C LYS A 18 19.99 0.12 -15.36
N LYS A 19 20.04 1.10 -16.26
CA LYS A 19 18.95 1.68 -17.06
C LYS A 19 17.58 1.13 -16.63
N VAL A 20 17.02 1.79 -15.62
CA VAL A 20 15.67 1.58 -15.12
C VAL A 20 14.74 1.60 -16.33
N LEU A 21 13.84 0.63 -16.42
CA LEU A 21 12.63 0.81 -17.23
C LEU A 21 11.93 2.02 -16.62
N ILE A 22 12.11 3.19 -17.23
CA ILE A 22 11.40 4.40 -16.81
C ILE A 22 9.92 4.09 -17.05
N MET A 23 9.15 4.00 -15.98
CA MET A 23 7.71 3.84 -16.07
C MET A 23 7.15 5.04 -16.83
N GLN A 24 6.21 4.81 -17.74
CA GLN A 24 5.61 5.93 -18.44
C GLN A 24 4.82 6.79 -17.45
N GLN A 25 4.89 8.11 -17.65
CA GLN A 25 4.02 9.05 -16.95
C GLN A 25 2.57 8.82 -17.37
N PHE A 26 1.64 9.06 -16.44
CA PHE A 26 0.21 9.01 -16.74
C PHE A 26 -0.21 10.16 -17.67
N LYS A 27 -1.15 9.85 -18.55
CA LYS A 27 -1.67 10.70 -19.62
C LYS A 27 -3.03 11.28 -19.23
N ASN A 28 -3.44 12.34 -19.93
CA ASN A 28 -4.76 12.93 -19.74
C ASN A 28 -5.87 11.88 -19.89
N GLY A 29 -6.77 11.80 -18.91
CA GLY A 29 -7.85 10.83 -18.85
C GLY A 29 -7.50 9.52 -18.13
N ASP A 30 -6.24 9.29 -17.77
CA ASP A 30 -5.86 8.09 -17.04
C ASP A 30 -6.53 8.04 -15.66
N ARG A 31 -6.94 6.83 -15.29
CA ARG A 31 -7.55 6.46 -14.01
C ARG A 31 -6.64 5.43 -13.35
N VAL A 32 -5.96 5.82 -12.28
CA VAL A 32 -4.88 5.08 -11.63
C VAL A 32 -5.34 4.62 -10.25
N VAL A 33 -5.48 3.31 -10.07
CA VAL A 33 -5.81 2.71 -8.77
C VAL A 33 -4.54 2.23 -8.08
N PHE A 34 -4.31 2.66 -6.85
CA PHE A 34 -3.31 2.08 -5.95
C PHE A 34 -3.99 0.98 -5.12
N LEU A 35 -3.75 -0.27 -5.46
CA LEU A 35 -4.28 -1.46 -4.79
C LEU A 35 -3.24 -2.03 -3.83
N GLY A 36 -3.61 -2.22 -2.57
CA GLY A 36 -2.70 -2.82 -1.59
C GLY A 36 -3.28 -2.99 -0.20
N ASP A 37 -2.38 -3.03 0.78
CA ASP A 37 -2.71 -3.21 2.19
C ASP A 37 -2.85 -1.86 2.94
N SER A 38 -2.66 -1.88 4.26
CA SER A 38 -2.70 -0.65 5.08
C SER A 38 -1.63 0.36 4.68
N ILE A 39 -0.47 -0.06 4.16
CA ILE A 39 0.60 0.85 3.77
C ILE A 39 0.12 1.72 2.61
N ILE A 40 -0.49 1.14 1.58
CA ILE A 40 -1.12 1.92 0.50
C ILE A 40 -2.28 2.78 1.06
N GLY A 41 -3.04 2.23 2.00
CA GLY A 41 -4.14 2.94 2.65
C GLY A 41 -3.70 4.22 3.36
N CYS A 42 -2.57 4.18 4.08
CA CYS A 42 -2.15 5.26 4.98
C CYS A 42 -0.94 6.09 4.51
N SER A 43 -0.12 5.61 3.58
CA SER A 43 1.14 6.29 3.17
C SER A 43 0.94 7.59 2.41
N ARG A 44 -0.31 7.93 2.06
CA ARG A 44 -0.66 9.06 1.19
C ARG A 44 -0.09 8.96 -0.23
N ILE A 45 0.47 7.82 -0.66
CA ILE A 45 1.05 7.69 -2.01
C ILE A 45 0.09 8.11 -3.12
N ALA A 46 -1.18 7.69 -3.05
CA ALA A 46 -2.19 8.08 -4.03
C ALA A 46 -2.47 9.59 -3.99
N THR A 47 -2.51 10.17 -2.79
CA THR A 47 -2.81 11.59 -2.59
C THR A 47 -1.65 12.49 -3.02
N LEU A 48 -0.42 12.15 -2.62
CA LEU A 48 0.78 12.89 -3.01
C LEU A 48 1.05 12.75 -4.52
N THR A 49 0.82 11.57 -5.10
CA THR A 49 0.88 11.39 -6.56
C THR A 49 -0.12 12.31 -7.25
N ALA A 50 -1.36 12.39 -6.75
CA ALA A 50 -2.38 13.26 -7.31
C ALA A 50 -2.01 14.75 -7.23
N GLU A 51 -1.52 15.22 -6.07
CA GLU A 51 -0.98 16.57 -5.90
C GLU A 51 0.11 16.87 -6.93
N CYS A 52 1.11 15.98 -7.02
CA CYS A 52 2.26 16.18 -7.89
C CYS A 52 1.88 16.19 -9.37
N TYR A 53 0.97 15.30 -9.79
CA TYR A 53 0.49 15.29 -11.17
C TYR A 53 -0.33 16.53 -11.51
N HIS A 54 -1.20 16.98 -10.60
CA HIS A 54 -1.95 18.22 -10.79
C HIS A 54 -0.99 19.42 -10.93
N ARG A 55 -0.05 19.57 -9.98
CA ARG A 55 0.91 20.69 -9.96
C ARG A 55 1.88 20.70 -11.15
N LEU A 56 2.38 19.54 -11.56
CA LEU A 56 3.42 19.44 -12.60
C LEU A 56 2.86 19.28 -14.01
N PHE A 57 1.61 18.81 -14.14
CA PHE A 57 0.95 18.60 -15.42
C PHE A 57 -0.50 19.13 -15.40
N PRO A 58 -0.70 20.45 -15.22
CA PRO A 58 -2.03 21.03 -15.04
C PRO A 58 -3.01 20.72 -16.19
N ASP A 59 -2.51 20.53 -17.41
CA ASP A 59 -3.32 20.19 -18.58
C ASP A 59 -3.74 18.70 -18.63
N ARG A 60 -3.25 17.85 -17.71
CA ARG A 60 -3.56 16.42 -17.65
C ARG A 60 -4.55 16.14 -16.52
N LYS A 61 -5.79 15.83 -16.88
CA LYS A 61 -6.82 15.32 -15.97
C LYS A 61 -6.57 13.85 -15.67
N VAL A 62 -5.72 13.57 -14.70
CA VAL A 62 -5.45 12.22 -14.19
C VAL A 62 -6.23 12.00 -12.89
N TYR A 63 -6.90 10.87 -12.78
CA TYR A 63 -7.69 10.49 -11.62
C TYR A 63 -6.95 9.41 -10.82
N PHE A 64 -6.85 9.61 -9.50
CA PHE A 64 -6.18 8.67 -8.61
C PHE A 64 -7.15 8.09 -7.59
N PHE A 65 -7.00 6.80 -7.30
CA PHE A 65 -7.86 6.08 -6.38
C PHE A 65 -7.01 5.31 -5.38
N ASN A 66 -7.36 5.38 -4.10
CA ASN A 66 -6.76 4.55 -3.06
C ASN A 66 -7.65 3.32 -2.84
N CYS A 67 -7.10 2.13 -3.08
CA CYS A 67 -7.69 0.81 -2.80
C CYS A 67 -6.83 0.02 -1.80
N GLY A 68 -6.19 0.72 -0.87
CA GLY A 68 -5.54 0.16 0.30
C GLY A 68 -6.52 -0.08 1.45
N ALA A 69 -6.41 -1.24 2.11
CA ALA A 69 -7.27 -1.61 3.23
C ALA A 69 -6.46 -2.22 4.37
N ALA A 70 -6.81 -1.89 5.63
CA ALA A 70 -6.06 -2.38 6.76
C ALA A 70 -6.14 -3.91 6.91
N GLY A 71 -5.00 -4.52 7.20
CA GLY A 71 -4.83 -5.98 7.24
C GLY A 71 -4.98 -6.66 5.88
N GLY A 72 -5.11 -5.92 4.78
CA GLY A 72 -5.26 -6.49 3.44
C GLY A 72 -4.04 -7.31 3.07
N ASP A 73 -4.26 -8.40 2.36
CA ASP A 73 -3.26 -9.28 1.76
C ASP A 73 -3.73 -9.66 0.34
N THR A 74 -2.97 -10.48 -0.37
CA THR A 74 -3.36 -10.91 -1.72
C THR A 74 -4.67 -11.71 -1.75
N VAL A 75 -5.04 -12.40 -0.67
CA VAL A 75 -6.33 -13.12 -0.56
C VAL A 75 -7.47 -12.12 -0.51
N PHE A 76 -7.36 -11.08 0.31
CA PHE A 76 -8.35 -10.00 0.37
C PHE A 76 -8.42 -9.24 -0.95
N GLY A 77 -7.27 -8.90 -1.54
CA GLY A 77 -7.18 -8.21 -2.83
C GLY A 77 -7.99 -8.92 -3.93
N LEU A 78 -7.88 -10.26 -4.03
CA LEU A 78 -8.65 -11.06 -4.98
C LEU A 78 -10.16 -10.95 -4.79
N LYS A 79 -10.64 -10.73 -3.56
CA LYS A 79 -12.07 -10.66 -3.25
C LYS A 79 -12.70 -9.31 -3.57
N ILE A 80 -11.93 -8.22 -3.49
CA ILE A 80 -12.45 -6.85 -3.65
C ILE A 80 -12.28 -6.28 -5.07
N LEU A 81 -11.68 -7.03 -5.99
CA LEU A 81 -11.38 -6.53 -7.34
C LEU A 81 -12.61 -5.92 -8.04
N GLU A 82 -13.75 -6.61 -8.04
CA GLU A 82 -14.95 -6.11 -8.73
C GLU A 82 -15.58 -4.91 -8.02
N GLU A 83 -15.77 -4.99 -6.69
CA GLU A 83 -16.54 -3.97 -5.95
C GLU A 83 -15.74 -2.70 -5.62
N ASP A 84 -14.41 -2.77 -5.59
CA ASP A 84 -13.54 -1.64 -5.24
C ASP A 84 -12.67 -1.18 -6.41
N VAL A 85 -11.93 -2.11 -7.03
CA VAL A 85 -10.88 -1.77 -8.00
C VAL A 85 -11.49 -1.47 -9.38
N PHE A 86 -12.28 -2.40 -9.92
CA PHE A 86 -12.90 -2.25 -11.23
C PHE A 86 -14.09 -1.29 -11.21
N ALA A 87 -14.74 -1.11 -10.06
CA ALA A 87 -15.72 -0.03 -9.86
C ALA A 87 -15.14 1.38 -10.12
N CYS A 88 -13.82 1.54 -10.02
CA CYS A 88 -13.13 2.77 -10.37
C CYS A 88 -12.87 2.94 -11.88
N ASN A 89 -13.24 1.99 -12.74
CA ASN A 89 -12.92 1.97 -14.18
C ASN A 89 -11.44 2.30 -14.47
N PRO A 90 -10.47 1.52 -13.91
CA PRO A 90 -9.05 1.85 -14.01
C PRO A 90 -8.52 1.69 -15.43
N THR A 91 -7.65 2.62 -15.82
CA THR A 91 -6.71 2.43 -16.94
C THR A 91 -5.41 1.78 -16.46
N HIS A 92 -5.05 2.05 -15.20
CA HIS A 92 -3.84 1.57 -14.56
C HIS A 92 -4.14 1.05 -13.16
N VAL A 93 -3.46 -0.02 -12.76
CA VAL A 93 -3.41 -0.49 -11.38
C VAL A 93 -1.95 -0.53 -10.93
N VAL A 94 -1.65 0.14 -9.83
CA VAL A 94 -0.40 0.01 -9.08
C VAL A 94 -0.68 -0.98 -7.94
N LEU A 95 -0.08 -2.17 -8.00
CA LEU A 95 -0.33 -3.28 -7.09
C LEU A 95 0.83 -3.44 -6.10
N ALA A 96 0.54 -3.34 -4.80
CA ALA A 96 1.52 -3.48 -3.72
C ALA A 96 0.96 -4.34 -2.57
N TYR A 97 1.45 -5.57 -2.45
CA TYR A 97 1.17 -6.51 -1.35
C TYR A 97 2.46 -7.22 -0.91
N GLY A 98 2.38 -8.00 0.17
CA GLY A 98 3.50 -8.80 0.68
C GLY A 98 3.72 -8.61 2.18
N THR A 99 3.38 -7.45 2.73
CA THR A 99 3.67 -7.15 4.14
C THR A 99 2.81 -7.98 5.10
N ASN A 100 1.50 -8.05 4.87
CA ASN A 100 0.61 -8.91 5.68
C ASN A 100 0.66 -10.37 5.22
N ASP A 101 0.86 -10.61 3.93
CA ASP A 101 1.07 -11.95 3.37
C ASP A 101 2.26 -12.67 4.01
N SER A 102 3.27 -11.94 4.49
CA SER A 102 4.42 -12.50 5.20
C SER A 102 4.08 -13.24 6.48
N TRP A 103 2.95 -12.92 7.12
CA TRP A 103 2.61 -13.42 8.45
C TRP A 103 3.77 -13.29 9.45
N ARG A 104 4.60 -12.25 9.28
CA ARG A 104 5.84 -11.99 10.03
C ARG A 104 5.70 -12.11 11.54
N TRP A 105 4.52 -11.83 12.10
CA TRP A 105 4.24 -11.96 13.54
C TRP A 105 4.51 -13.37 14.07
N CYS A 106 4.43 -14.41 13.23
CA CYS A 106 4.81 -15.79 13.59
C CYS A 106 6.30 -15.94 13.97
N LEU A 107 7.18 -14.99 13.62
CA LEU A 107 8.58 -14.98 14.06
C LEU A 107 8.72 -14.88 15.59
N ASN A 108 7.77 -14.23 16.27
CA ASN A 108 7.74 -14.12 17.73
C ASN A 108 7.21 -15.37 18.42
N ASP A 109 6.55 -16.29 17.71
CA ASP A 109 6.07 -17.53 18.30
C ASP A 109 7.20 -18.56 18.40
N ARG A 110 7.97 -18.47 19.49
CA ARG A 110 9.10 -19.37 19.79
C ARG A 110 8.64 -20.77 20.23
N ARG A 111 7.34 -20.99 20.48
CA ARG A 111 6.78 -22.25 21.00
C ARG A 111 6.13 -23.09 19.91
N HIS A 112 5.82 -22.52 18.76
CA HIS A 112 5.29 -23.25 17.61
C HIS A 112 6.42 -23.94 16.84
N LYS A 113 6.52 -25.28 16.95
CA LYS A 113 7.50 -26.09 16.20
C LYS A 113 7.36 -25.94 14.67
N GLU A 114 6.18 -25.55 14.20
CA GLU A 114 5.80 -25.49 12.78
C GLU A 114 5.79 -24.07 12.21
N ARG A 115 6.32 -23.06 12.92
CA ARG A 115 6.26 -21.66 12.45
C ARG A 115 6.88 -21.48 11.06
N TYR A 116 7.95 -22.21 10.74
CA TYR A 116 8.60 -22.14 9.43
C TYR A 116 7.75 -22.80 8.33
N ASP A 117 7.00 -23.85 8.66
CA ASP A 117 6.05 -24.46 7.72
C ASP A 117 4.91 -23.50 7.42
N LEU A 118 4.40 -22.79 8.42
CA LEU A 118 3.40 -21.74 8.23
C LEU A 118 3.94 -20.59 7.38
N LEU A 119 5.13 -20.06 7.68
CA LEU A 119 5.75 -19.01 6.85
C LEU A 119 5.94 -19.46 5.40
N LYS A 120 6.32 -20.73 5.19
CA LYS A 120 6.45 -21.32 3.85
C LYS A 120 5.09 -21.44 3.14
N GLU A 121 4.05 -21.89 3.82
CA GLU A 121 2.67 -21.92 3.29
C GLU A 121 2.23 -20.53 2.84
N LYS A 122 2.43 -19.51 3.70
CA LYS A 122 2.05 -18.13 3.42
C LYS A 122 2.85 -17.53 2.26
N TYR A 123 4.12 -17.86 2.15
CA TYR A 123 4.94 -17.48 1.00
C TYR A 123 4.43 -18.07 -0.32
N HIS A 124 4.09 -19.37 -0.33
CA HIS A 124 3.54 -20.01 -1.53
C HIS A 124 2.19 -19.43 -1.92
N LEU A 125 1.30 -19.20 -0.95
CA LEU A 125 0.00 -18.57 -1.16
C LEU A 125 0.14 -17.16 -1.74
N PHE A 126 1.08 -16.36 -1.21
CA PHE A 126 1.40 -15.04 -1.74
C PHE A 126 1.81 -15.10 -3.21
N LYS A 127 2.79 -15.95 -3.54
CA LYS A 127 3.31 -16.08 -4.92
C LYS A 127 2.19 -16.47 -5.89
N GLU A 128 1.37 -17.45 -5.51
CA GLU A 128 0.23 -17.89 -6.32
C GLU A 128 -0.80 -16.77 -6.52
N ASN A 129 -1.21 -16.10 -5.44
CA ASN A 129 -2.24 -15.06 -5.52
C ASN A 129 -1.74 -13.79 -6.21
N LEU A 130 -0.47 -13.43 -6.04
CA LEU A 130 0.15 -12.31 -6.76
C LEU A 130 0.09 -12.57 -8.27
N GLN A 131 0.46 -13.78 -8.72
CA GLN A 131 0.36 -14.16 -10.13
C GLN A 131 -1.10 -14.15 -10.64
N LYS A 132 -2.06 -14.61 -9.83
CA LYS A 132 -3.49 -14.53 -10.16
C LYS A 132 -3.99 -13.10 -10.28
N LEU A 133 -3.65 -12.22 -9.33
CA LEU A 133 -3.99 -10.80 -9.37
C LEU A 133 -3.44 -10.16 -10.64
N CYS A 134 -2.17 -10.42 -10.95
CA CYS A 134 -1.55 -9.91 -12.18
C CYS A 134 -2.36 -10.33 -13.41
N LYS A 135 -2.62 -11.63 -13.54
CA LYS A 135 -3.38 -12.19 -14.65
C LYS A 135 -4.78 -11.58 -14.78
N ILE A 136 -5.56 -11.54 -13.70
CA ILE A 136 -6.94 -11.02 -13.74
C ILE A 136 -6.96 -9.56 -14.19
N ILE A 137 -6.04 -8.74 -13.68
CA ILE A 137 -5.97 -7.32 -14.02
C ILE A 137 -5.55 -7.13 -15.49
N THR A 138 -4.50 -7.83 -15.93
CA THR A 138 -4.01 -7.70 -17.32
C THR A 138 -4.97 -8.29 -18.34
N ASP A 139 -5.69 -9.37 -18.02
CA ASP A 139 -6.71 -9.98 -18.89
C ASP A 139 -7.89 -9.02 -19.16
N LYS A 140 -8.12 -8.04 -18.28
CA LYS A 140 -9.09 -6.95 -18.49
C LYS A 140 -8.53 -5.79 -19.34
N GLY A 141 -7.31 -5.89 -19.84
CA GLY A 141 -6.65 -4.84 -20.63
C GLY A 141 -6.19 -3.63 -19.81
N ILE A 142 -6.08 -3.78 -18.49
CA ILE A 142 -5.62 -2.72 -17.58
C ILE A 142 -4.09 -2.76 -17.52
N ASN A 143 -3.45 -1.60 -17.61
CA ASN A 143 -2.00 -1.48 -17.48
C ASN A 143 -1.61 -1.71 -16.01
N LEU A 144 -0.84 -2.77 -15.76
CA LEU A 144 -0.41 -3.13 -14.41
C LEU A 144 1.01 -2.61 -14.12
N ILE A 145 1.20 -2.12 -12.89
CA ILE A 145 2.49 -1.76 -12.31
C ILE A 145 2.62 -2.53 -11.00
N LEU A 146 3.74 -3.23 -10.81
CA LEU A 146 4.05 -3.90 -9.54
C LEU A 146 4.94 -3.05 -8.64
N CYS A 147 4.60 -2.97 -7.36
CA CYS A 147 5.45 -2.35 -6.34
C CYS A 147 5.82 -3.38 -5.29
N THR A 148 7.09 -3.41 -4.90
CA THR A 148 7.55 -4.24 -3.77
C THR A 148 6.95 -3.75 -2.44
N PRO A 149 6.79 -4.62 -1.42
CA PRO A 149 6.48 -4.17 -0.06
C PRO A 149 7.61 -3.30 0.51
N LEU A 150 7.33 -2.59 1.61
CA LEU A 150 8.37 -1.87 2.38
C LEU A 150 9.28 -2.85 3.14
N PRO A 151 10.53 -2.47 3.47
CA PRO A 151 11.33 -3.23 4.42
C PRO A 151 10.73 -3.19 5.83
N TYR A 152 11.13 -4.15 6.66
CA TYR A 152 10.81 -4.13 8.09
C TYR A 152 11.90 -3.41 8.86
N ASP A 153 11.51 -2.48 9.73
CA ASP A 153 12.46 -1.77 10.58
C ASP A 153 12.92 -2.62 11.78
N GLU A 154 13.81 -3.56 11.50
CA GLU A 154 14.37 -4.48 12.50
C GLU A 154 15.45 -3.84 13.36
N TYR A 155 16.12 -2.80 12.85
CA TYR A 155 17.43 -2.37 13.36
C TYR A 155 17.40 -1.04 14.11
N THR A 156 16.38 -0.20 13.96
CA THR A 156 16.28 1.04 14.73
C THR A 156 15.73 0.80 16.14
N THR A 157 15.94 1.76 17.03
CA THR A 157 15.35 1.76 18.37
C THR A 157 13.91 2.28 18.29
N LYS A 158 12.92 1.46 18.66
CA LYS A 158 11.50 1.82 18.72
C LYS A 158 10.87 1.25 20.00
N GLU A 159 9.70 1.76 20.37
CA GLU A 159 8.94 1.30 21.55
C GLU A 159 8.55 -0.18 21.46
N THR A 160 8.26 -0.68 20.26
CA THR A 160 7.93 -2.09 20.04
C THR A 160 9.21 -2.91 19.83
N ASP A 161 9.25 -4.13 20.37
CA ASP A 161 10.34 -5.07 20.11
C ASP A 161 10.36 -5.51 18.65
N ALA A 162 11.56 -5.59 18.07
CA ALA A 162 11.74 -6.05 16.70
C ALA A 162 11.48 -7.56 16.54
N LEU A 163 10.78 -7.92 15.46
CA LEU A 163 10.67 -9.28 14.97
C LEU A 163 12.01 -9.69 14.35
N LYS A 164 12.81 -10.49 15.06
CA LYS A 164 14.09 -10.98 14.54
C LYS A 164 13.90 -11.78 13.25
N GLY A 165 14.56 -11.37 12.17
CA GLY A 165 14.43 -11.93 10.82
C GLY A 165 13.31 -11.30 9.99
N GLY A 166 12.58 -10.30 10.50
CA GLY A 166 11.52 -9.61 9.77
C GLY A 166 12.03 -8.84 8.55
N TYR A 167 13.23 -8.25 8.63
CA TYR A 167 13.85 -7.55 7.51
C TYR A 167 14.15 -8.52 6.36
N ALA A 168 14.81 -9.63 6.68
CA ALA A 168 15.15 -10.68 5.72
C ALA A 168 13.89 -11.33 5.12
N LEU A 169 12.86 -11.57 5.93
CA LEU A 169 11.59 -12.12 5.46
C LEU A 169 10.93 -11.21 4.42
N LEU A 170 10.81 -9.89 4.68
CA LEU A 170 10.21 -8.98 3.69
C LEU A 170 11.10 -8.78 2.45
N ALA A 171 12.41 -8.97 2.57
CA ALA A 171 13.31 -8.99 1.40
C ALA A 171 12.93 -10.10 0.41
N GLU A 172 12.57 -11.29 0.90
CA GLU A 172 12.15 -12.42 0.05
C GLU A 172 10.81 -12.16 -0.66
N TYR A 173 9.88 -11.47 0.00
CA TYR A 173 8.63 -11.04 -0.63
C TYR A 173 8.89 -9.98 -1.72
N ALA A 174 9.78 -9.02 -1.46
CA ALA A 174 10.22 -8.06 -2.47
C ALA A 174 10.91 -8.74 -3.67
N ASN A 175 11.81 -9.70 -3.44
CA ASN A 175 12.43 -10.51 -4.48
C ASN A 175 11.39 -11.24 -5.33
N THR A 176 10.35 -11.81 -4.70
CA THR A 176 9.27 -12.50 -5.42
C THR A 176 8.48 -11.55 -6.30
N VAL A 177 8.21 -10.32 -5.86
CA VAL A 177 7.58 -9.29 -6.71
C VAL A 177 8.47 -8.95 -7.91
N ARG A 178 9.78 -8.82 -7.72
CA ARG A 178 10.75 -8.59 -8.83
C ARG A 178 10.75 -9.74 -9.83
N GLU A 179 10.74 -10.98 -9.35
CA GLU A 179 10.66 -12.18 -10.19
C GLU A 179 9.37 -12.19 -11.02
N VAL A 180 8.21 -12.01 -10.38
CA VAL A 180 6.92 -11.99 -11.08
C VAL A 180 6.84 -10.87 -12.11
N ALA A 181 7.33 -9.67 -11.76
CA ALA A 181 7.39 -8.54 -12.69
C ALA A 181 8.24 -8.86 -13.92
N LYS A 182 9.41 -9.44 -13.71
CA LYS A 182 10.32 -9.85 -14.80
C LYS A 182 9.70 -10.96 -15.66
N ASP A 183 9.18 -12.01 -15.05
CA ASP A 183 8.65 -13.19 -15.74
C ASP A 183 7.41 -12.86 -16.58
N GLN A 184 6.59 -11.91 -16.12
CA GLN A 184 5.37 -11.48 -16.82
C GLN A 184 5.57 -10.20 -17.64
N ASN A 185 6.81 -9.65 -17.69
CA ASN A 185 7.14 -8.39 -18.35
C ASN A 185 6.23 -7.21 -17.92
N ILE A 186 5.95 -7.12 -16.62
CA ILE A 186 5.15 -6.07 -16.00
C ILE A 186 6.09 -4.94 -15.52
N PRO A 187 5.82 -3.66 -15.84
CA PRO A 187 6.53 -2.53 -15.24
C PRO A 187 6.53 -2.61 -13.71
N PHE A 188 7.66 -2.31 -13.08
CA PHE A 188 7.76 -2.39 -11.62
C PHE A 188 8.50 -1.22 -11.00
N CYS A 189 8.13 -0.89 -9.76
CA CYS A 189 8.77 0.09 -8.90
C CYS A 189 9.33 -0.61 -7.66
N ASP A 190 10.64 -0.51 -7.46
CA ASP A 190 11.32 -1.11 -6.30
C ASP A 190 11.33 -0.16 -5.11
N ILE A 191 10.19 -0.07 -4.42
CA ILE A 191 10.06 0.74 -3.21
C ILE A 191 10.93 0.18 -2.08
N TYR A 192 11.12 -1.14 -2.02
CA TYR A 192 11.92 -1.80 -1.00
C TYR A 192 13.36 -1.31 -1.08
N GLU A 193 13.98 -1.41 -2.26
CA GLU A 193 15.37 -1.02 -2.46
C GLU A 193 15.55 0.48 -2.20
N GLY A 194 14.67 1.33 -2.73
CA GLY A 194 14.76 2.76 -2.52
C GLY A 194 14.68 3.16 -1.04
N ILE A 195 13.84 2.49 -0.24
CA ILE A 195 13.77 2.75 1.21
C ILE A 195 14.99 2.18 1.94
N VAL A 196 15.49 1.01 1.55
CA VAL A 196 16.73 0.45 2.12
C VAL A 196 17.93 1.37 1.91
N GLU A 197 18.08 1.95 0.72
CA GLU A 197 19.13 2.94 0.44
C GLU A 197 19.02 4.17 1.37
N ILE A 198 17.80 4.62 1.67
CA ILE A 198 17.59 5.76 2.58
C ILE A 198 17.87 5.37 4.03
N MET A 199 17.45 4.17 4.47
CA MET A 199 17.76 3.65 5.81
C MET A 199 19.29 3.58 6.06
N GLN A 200 20.09 3.27 5.04
CA GLN A 200 21.56 3.25 5.13
C GLN A 200 22.16 4.64 5.40
N ASN A 201 21.43 5.72 5.09
CA ASN A 201 21.82 7.09 5.42
C ASN A 201 21.38 7.52 6.83
N GLN A 202 20.94 6.56 7.67
CA GLN A 202 20.58 6.76 9.08
C GLN A 202 19.31 7.62 9.29
N ASP A 203 18.37 7.59 8.35
CA ASP A 203 17.05 8.15 8.59
C ASP A 203 16.18 7.18 9.40
N GLU A 204 15.89 7.53 10.65
CA GLU A 204 15.09 6.72 11.57
C GLU A 204 13.60 7.09 11.55
N ASN A 205 13.19 8.14 10.83
CA ASN A 205 11.82 8.65 10.81
C ASN A 205 10.97 8.08 9.68
N ILE A 206 11.43 7.03 9.00
CA ILE A 206 10.69 6.39 7.90
C ILE A 206 9.46 5.64 8.43
N PHE A 207 9.62 4.91 9.55
CA PHE A 207 8.59 4.04 10.10
C PHE A 207 8.08 4.52 11.45
N SER A 208 6.78 4.28 11.68
CA SER A 208 6.13 4.49 12.97
C SER A 208 6.68 3.53 14.05
N SER A 209 6.19 3.66 15.29
CA SER A 209 6.65 2.83 16.41
C SER A 209 6.41 1.33 16.21
N ASP A 210 5.55 0.93 15.27
CA ASP A 210 5.26 -0.47 14.94
C ASP A 210 6.20 -1.12 13.91
N ARG A 211 7.21 -0.36 13.43
CA ARG A 211 8.28 -0.83 12.54
C ARG A 211 7.83 -1.24 11.12
N ILE A 212 6.58 -0.95 10.74
CA ILE A 212 5.99 -1.37 9.46
C ILE A 212 5.26 -0.23 8.75
N HIS A 213 4.41 0.50 9.45
CA HIS A 213 3.66 1.58 8.82
C HIS A 213 4.57 2.79 8.65
N PRO A 214 4.60 3.40 7.45
CA PRO A 214 5.38 4.60 7.24
C PRO A 214 4.78 5.75 8.05
N THR A 215 5.65 6.65 8.51
CA THR A 215 5.23 7.99 8.96
C THR A 215 4.77 8.83 7.75
N GLU A 216 4.36 10.08 7.98
CA GLU A 216 4.12 11.00 6.85
C GLU A 216 5.37 11.17 5.99
N HIS A 217 6.54 11.28 6.63
CA HIS A 217 7.83 11.35 5.97
C HIS A 217 8.14 10.08 5.17
N GLY A 218 7.95 8.90 5.75
CA GLY A 218 8.10 7.62 5.04
C GLY A 218 7.15 7.50 3.84
N GLY A 219 5.92 7.99 3.96
CA GLY A 219 4.94 8.06 2.88
C GLY A 219 5.36 9.01 1.75
N TYR A 220 5.96 10.14 2.09
CA TYR A 220 6.57 11.05 1.13
C TYR A 220 7.73 10.38 0.37
N LEU A 221 8.68 9.75 1.08
CA LEU A 221 9.80 9.03 0.46
C LEU A 221 9.34 7.91 -0.47
N MET A 222 8.33 7.14 -0.04
CA MET A 222 7.69 6.11 -0.86
C MET A 222 7.10 6.71 -2.15
N THR A 223 6.46 7.87 -2.07
CA THR A 223 5.94 8.59 -3.25
C THR A 223 7.05 9.12 -4.13
N LYS A 224 8.13 9.65 -3.54
CA LYS A 224 9.30 10.15 -4.26
C LYS A 224 9.96 9.04 -5.08
N ILE A 225 10.14 7.85 -4.51
CA ILE A 225 10.66 6.68 -5.22
C ILE A 225 9.74 6.31 -6.40
N PHE A 226 8.43 6.26 -6.16
CA PHE A 226 7.45 5.95 -7.20
C PHE A 226 7.47 6.98 -8.35
N LEU A 227 7.46 8.28 -8.06
CA LEU A 227 7.49 9.33 -9.08
C LEU A 227 8.84 9.42 -9.80
N ASN A 228 9.96 9.20 -9.09
CA ASN A 228 11.28 9.13 -9.71
C ASN A 228 11.38 8.00 -10.74
N SER A 229 10.70 6.87 -10.50
CA SER A 229 10.64 5.79 -11.50
C SER A 229 9.87 6.18 -12.77
N GLN A 230 9.04 7.23 -12.72
CA GLN A 230 8.42 7.88 -13.88
C GLN A 230 9.23 9.08 -14.42
N GLY A 231 10.44 9.30 -13.89
CA GLY A 231 11.29 10.45 -14.23
C GLY A 231 10.78 11.78 -13.67
N ILE A 232 9.95 11.76 -12.63
CA ILE A 232 9.38 12.95 -11.99
C ILE A 232 10.10 13.18 -10.65
N ASP A 233 10.91 14.24 -10.57
CA ASP A 233 11.49 14.69 -9.30
C ASP A 233 10.54 15.67 -8.60
N ILE A 234 10.16 15.33 -7.36
CA ILE A 234 9.26 16.13 -6.53
C ILE A 234 9.97 17.00 -5.50
N GLY A 235 11.32 16.97 -5.49
CA GLY A 235 12.16 17.82 -4.64
C GLY A 235 12.13 17.42 -3.17
N GLU A 236 12.11 18.43 -2.30
CA GLU A 236 12.05 18.28 -0.84
C GLU A 236 10.61 18.09 -0.35
N GLU A 237 10.47 17.45 0.81
CA GLU A 237 9.17 17.21 1.45
C GLU A 237 8.44 18.52 1.73
N LYS A 238 7.14 18.54 1.43
CA LYS A 238 6.23 19.65 1.67
C LYS A 238 4.94 19.14 2.31
N PRO A 239 4.31 19.92 3.21
CA PRO A 239 2.97 19.61 3.70
C PRO A 239 1.97 19.47 2.55
N LEU A 240 0.97 18.60 2.72
CA LEU A 240 -0.14 18.50 1.78
C LEU A 240 -0.88 19.84 1.69
N PRO A 241 -1.07 20.41 0.48
CA PRO A 241 -1.83 21.63 0.29
C PRO A 241 -3.28 21.52 0.79
N GLU A 242 -3.85 22.63 1.25
CA GLU A 242 -5.21 22.65 1.82
C GLU A 242 -6.27 22.14 0.82
N TYR A 243 -6.14 22.49 -0.45
CA TYR A 243 -7.10 22.11 -1.49
C TYR A 243 -7.28 20.59 -1.64
N ILE A 244 -6.21 19.80 -1.42
CA ILE A 244 -6.26 18.34 -1.56
C ILE A 244 -6.63 17.62 -0.25
N GLN A 245 -6.47 18.27 0.91
CA GLN A 245 -6.76 17.67 2.22
C GLN A 245 -8.23 17.25 2.37
N LYS A 246 -9.16 18.04 1.81
CA LYS A 246 -10.59 17.72 1.84
C LYS A 246 -10.88 16.41 1.10
N TRP A 247 -10.31 16.23 -0.10
CA TRP A 247 -10.44 14.99 -0.85
C TRP A 247 -9.74 13.83 -0.15
N HIS A 248 -8.52 14.03 0.36
CA HIS A 248 -7.78 13.02 1.11
C HIS A 248 -8.60 12.47 2.30
N THR A 249 -9.21 13.36 3.09
CA THR A 249 -10.04 12.98 4.24
C THR A 249 -11.24 12.14 3.81
N ALA A 250 -11.94 12.53 2.75
CA ALA A 250 -13.08 11.78 2.22
C ALA A 250 -12.68 10.37 1.74
N VAL A 251 -11.51 10.25 1.09
CA VAL A 251 -10.93 8.95 0.70
C VAL A 251 -10.66 8.10 1.94
N CYS A 252 -9.96 8.63 2.95
CA CYS A 252 -9.64 7.93 4.19
C CYS A 252 -10.90 7.42 4.92
N ASP A 253 -11.95 8.24 4.98
CA ASP A 253 -13.22 7.84 5.58
C ASP A 253 -13.91 6.72 4.79
N PHE A 254 -13.85 6.76 3.47
CA PHE A 254 -14.39 5.72 2.60
C PHE A 254 -13.61 4.40 2.72
N ARG A 255 -12.28 4.45 2.93
CA ARG A 255 -11.45 3.25 3.15
C ARG A 255 -11.76 2.50 4.44
N LYS A 256 -12.43 3.13 5.41
CA LYS A 256 -12.92 2.45 6.60
C LYS A 256 -13.95 1.36 6.25
N LEU A 257 -14.67 1.49 5.13
CA LEU A 257 -15.61 0.47 4.63
C LEU A 257 -14.90 -0.87 4.39
N TYR A 258 -13.85 -0.87 3.57
CA TYR A 258 -13.10 -2.08 3.20
C TYR A 258 -12.21 -2.58 4.34
N THR A 259 -11.71 -1.66 5.16
CA THR A 259 -11.06 -2.03 6.42
C THR A 259 -12.01 -2.82 7.31
N ALA A 260 -13.28 -2.40 7.42
CA ALA A 260 -14.27 -3.15 8.18
C ALA A 260 -14.53 -4.54 7.58
N GLU A 261 -14.66 -4.65 6.25
CA GLU A 261 -14.86 -5.96 5.59
C GLU A 261 -13.77 -6.96 5.90
N ASN A 262 -12.52 -6.51 5.85
CA ASN A 262 -11.37 -7.37 6.12
C ASN A 262 -11.22 -7.66 7.63
N MET A 263 -11.16 -6.61 8.45
CA MET A 263 -10.81 -6.73 9.87
C MET A 263 -11.93 -7.38 10.69
N LEU A 264 -13.19 -7.19 10.31
CA LEU A 264 -14.34 -7.87 10.92
C LEU A 264 -14.62 -9.25 10.29
N LYS A 265 -13.80 -9.64 9.30
CA LYS A 265 -13.95 -10.90 8.54
C LYS A 265 -15.37 -11.08 8.02
N LEU A 266 -15.97 -10.03 7.45
CA LEU A 266 -17.38 -10.05 7.03
C LEU A 266 -17.64 -11.05 5.89
N GLY A 267 -16.57 -11.46 5.18
CA GLY A 267 -16.63 -12.34 4.03
C GLY A 267 -16.96 -11.55 2.78
N ALA A 268 -15.96 -10.87 2.21
CA ALA A 268 -16.14 -10.05 0.99
C ALA A 268 -16.72 -10.85 -0.20
N ASP A 269 -16.53 -12.18 -0.21
CA ASP A 269 -17.13 -13.12 -1.17
C ASP A 269 -18.62 -13.44 -0.91
N LYS A 270 -19.21 -12.94 0.18
CA LYS A 270 -20.60 -13.21 0.59
C LYS A 270 -21.57 -12.13 0.13
N PRO A 271 -22.87 -12.46 -0.05
CA PRO A 271 -23.91 -11.47 -0.33
C PRO A 271 -23.91 -10.34 0.70
N VAL A 272 -24.17 -9.10 0.25
CA VAL A 272 -24.15 -7.90 1.10
C VAL A 272 -25.06 -8.06 2.33
N ALA A 273 -26.23 -8.69 2.18
CA ALA A 273 -27.16 -8.93 3.28
C ALA A 273 -26.55 -9.78 4.41
N GLU A 274 -25.76 -10.81 4.06
CA GLU A 274 -25.06 -11.65 5.05
C GLU A 274 -23.95 -10.86 5.76
N ARG A 275 -23.19 -10.07 4.99
CA ARG A 275 -22.14 -9.20 5.54
C ARG A 275 -22.72 -8.17 6.52
N ILE A 276 -23.86 -7.55 6.17
CA ILE A 276 -24.60 -6.61 7.02
C ILE A 276 -25.07 -7.29 8.30
N LYS A 277 -25.64 -8.50 8.20
CA LYS A 277 -26.07 -9.26 9.37
C LYS A 277 -24.91 -9.50 10.32
N LYS A 278 -23.77 -9.97 9.81
CA LYS A 278 -22.56 -10.21 10.61
C LYS A 278 -22.03 -8.94 11.27
N ALA A 279 -22.05 -7.80 10.56
CA ALA A 279 -21.67 -6.52 11.15
C ALA A 279 -22.59 -6.09 12.31
N LYS A 280 -23.90 -6.40 12.24
CA LYS A 280 -24.85 -6.16 13.34
C LYS A 280 -24.56 -7.06 14.54
N GLU A 281 -24.31 -8.35 14.32
CA GLU A 281 -23.94 -9.31 15.38
C GLU A 281 -22.69 -8.85 16.16
N ILE A 282 -21.71 -8.23 15.48
CA ILE A 282 -20.51 -7.68 16.12
C ILE A 282 -20.83 -6.50 17.06
N LEU A 283 -21.82 -5.67 16.71
CA LEU A 283 -22.26 -4.56 17.55
C LEU A 283 -22.95 -5.02 18.84
N GLU A 284 -23.55 -6.20 18.80
CA GLU A 284 -24.25 -6.80 19.95
C GLU A 284 -23.30 -7.55 20.90
N ASN A 285 -22.09 -7.88 20.45
CA ASN A 285 -21.13 -8.60 21.26
C ASN A 285 -20.45 -7.65 22.29
N PRO A 286 -20.67 -7.85 23.60
CA PRO A 286 -20.16 -6.95 24.64
C PRO A 286 -18.63 -7.00 24.81
N ASN A 287 -17.96 -8.02 24.23
CA ASN A 287 -16.51 -8.18 24.30
C ASN A 287 -15.79 -7.55 23.09
N THR A 288 -16.50 -6.93 22.16
CA THR A 288 -15.90 -6.26 21.00
C THR A 288 -15.25 -4.94 21.42
N SER A 289 -14.00 -4.70 20.99
CA SER A 289 -13.32 -3.44 21.28
C SER A 289 -13.97 -2.24 20.58
N GLU A 290 -13.80 -1.03 21.14
CA GLU A 290 -14.35 0.20 20.57
C GLU A 290 -13.93 0.42 19.10
N TRP A 291 -12.70 0.05 18.76
CA TRP A 291 -12.21 0.17 17.39
C TRP A 291 -13.01 -0.72 16.42
N TYR A 292 -13.22 -1.99 16.75
CA TYR A 292 -14.03 -2.90 15.94
C TYR A 292 -15.50 -2.47 15.89
N LEU A 293 -16.05 -1.95 17.00
CA LEU A 293 -17.40 -1.37 17.01
C LEU A 293 -17.50 -0.16 16.06
N SER A 294 -16.48 0.70 16.03
CA SER A 294 -16.44 1.85 15.12
C SER A 294 -16.43 1.43 13.64
N LEU A 295 -15.69 0.36 13.31
CA LEU A 295 -15.65 -0.22 11.97
C LEU A 295 -17.01 -0.79 11.57
N ALA A 296 -17.67 -1.53 12.47
CA ALA A 296 -18.98 -2.10 12.20
C ALA A 296 -20.04 -1.01 11.97
N LYS A 297 -20.03 0.06 12.78
CA LYS A 297 -20.90 1.24 12.58
C LYS A 297 -20.63 1.93 11.24
N ASN A 298 -19.37 2.13 10.89
CA ASN A 298 -19.00 2.73 9.61
C ASN A 298 -19.45 1.86 8.43
N TYR A 299 -19.25 0.55 8.51
CA TYR A 299 -19.68 -0.40 7.48
C TYR A 299 -21.19 -0.32 7.23
N LEU A 300 -21.98 -0.41 8.29
CA LEU A 300 -23.44 -0.37 8.21
C LEU A 300 -23.98 0.97 7.66
N LYS A 301 -23.28 2.08 7.93
CA LYS A 301 -23.65 3.40 7.42
C LYS A 301 -23.42 3.53 5.92
N ASN A 302 -22.34 2.94 5.39
CA ASN A 302 -21.82 3.28 4.07
C ASN A 302 -21.92 2.15 3.03
N LYS A 303 -22.11 0.88 3.43
CA LYS A 303 -22.06 -0.23 2.46
C LYS A 303 -23.15 -0.14 1.40
N GLU A 304 -24.38 0.22 1.78
CA GLU A 304 -25.50 0.30 0.84
C GLU A 304 -25.36 1.47 -0.15
N THR A 305 -24.64 2.53 0.22
CA THR A 305 -24.41 3.74 -0.60
C THR A 305 -22.97 3.82 -1.11
N GLN A 306 -22.28 2.69 -1.18
CA GLN A 306 -20.88 2.59 -1.59
C GLN A 306 -20.65 3.23 -2.97
N THR A 307 -21.49 2.91 -3.95
CA THR A 307 -21.34 3.37 -5.33
C THR A 307 -21.58 4.88 -5.43
N GLU A 308 -22.59 5.40 -4.75
CA GLU A 308 -22.89 6.84 -4.69
C GLU A 308 -21.77 7.60 -3.99
N THR A 309 -21.22 7.02 -2.92
CA THR A 309 -20.10 7.60 -2.16
C THR A 309 -18.83 7.68 -3.02
N LEU A 310 -18.50 6.63 -3.78
CA LEU A 310 -17.36 6.64 -4.70
C LEU A 310 -17.53 7.71 -5.81
N LYS A 311 -18.75 7.85 -6.36
CA LYS A 311 -19.06 8.91 -7.32
C LYS A 311 -18.90 10.30 -6.70
N HIS A 312 -19.35 10.49 -5.46
CA HIS A 312 -19.20 11.75 -4.74
C HIS A 312 -17.72 12.10 -4.50
N ILE A 313 -16.90 11.13 -4.09
CA ILE A 313 -15.45 11.34 -3.89
C ILE A 313 -14.76 11.69 -5.20
N THR A 314 -15.15 11.04 -6.31
CA THR A 314 -14.61 11.36 -7.64
C THR A 314 -14.98 12.80 -8.04
N LYS A 315 -16.23 13.22 -7.81
CA LYS A 315 -16.65 14.61 -8.07
C LYS A 315 -15.93 15.60 -7.16
N LEU A 316 -15.70 15.25 -5.89
CA LEU A 316 -14.94 16.08 -4.97
C LEU A 316 -13.51 16.29 -5.47
N TYR A 317 -12.86 15.25 -6.00
CA TYR A 317 -11.53 15.37 -6.62
C TYR A 317 -11.53 16.35 -7.79
N GLU A 318 -12.54 16.29 -8.66
CA GLU A 318 -12.66 17.23 -9.79
C GLU A 318 -12.74 18.68 -9.27
N GLN A 319 -13.60 18.93 -8.28
CA GLN A 319 -13.86 20.26 -7.73
C GLN A 319 -12.71 20.86 -6.92
N THR A 320 -11.99 20.02 -6.16
CA THR A 320 -10.97 20.53 -5.22
C THR A 320 -9.56 20.35 -5.71
N VAL A 321 -9.32 19.45 -6.67
CA VAL A 321 -8.00 19.20 -7.23
C VAL A 321 -7.95 19.64 -8.69
N LEU A 322 -8.76 19.07 -9.59
CA LEU A 322 -8.60 19.37 -11.02
C LEU A 322 -9.01 20.79 -11.43
N GLU A 323 -9.93 21.42 -10.70
CA GLU A 323 -10.40 22.80 -10.92
C GLU A 323 -9.58 23.84 -10.13
N GLN A 324 -8.65 23.42 -9.28
CA GLN A 324 -7.82 24.34 -8.51
C GLN A 324 -6.83 25.06 -9.44
N GLU A 325 -6.80 26.39 -9.37
CA GLU A 325 -5.78 27.20 -10.05
C GLU A 325 -4.44 27.05 -9.31
N ILE A 326 -3.36 26.81 -10.06
CA ILE A 326 -1.99 26.55 -9.57
C ILE A 326 -1.12 27.79 -9.71
#